data_AF-A0A3D0DBI3-F1
#
_entry.id   AF-A0A3D0DBI3-F1
#
_cell.length_a   1.000
_cell.length_b   1.000
_cell.length_c   1.000
_cell.angle_alpha   90.00
_cell.angle_beta   90.00
_cell.angle_gamma   90.00
#
_symmetry.space_group_name_H-M   'P 1'
#
loop_
_entity.id
_entity.type
_entity.pdbx_description
1 polymer ?
#
loop_
_entity_poly.entity_id
_entity_poly.type
_entity_poly.pdbx_seq_one_letter_code
_entity_poly.pdbx_strand_id
1 'polypeptide(L)'
;MMSPAGAGFDLPTPELAARCAEVTAQHRDDGSCYELLRRALAERHDDAWEAVYRQYERLVRAWVVRHPGYAALTPPNDDAEHLANTIFTRFWQNLPPERF
;
A
#
# COMPACT_ATOMS: atom_id res chain seq x y z
N MET A 1 17.58 -21.16 13.38
CA MET A 1 17.04 -20.20 14.36
C MET A 1 15.71 -19.71 13.80
N MET A 2 14.62 -20.39 14.14
CA MET A 2 13.28 -20.11 13.62
C MET A 2 12.63 -19.03 14.50
N SER A 3 12.27 -17.91 13.88
CA SER A 3 11.55 -16.79 14.52
C SER A 3 10.09 -17.20 14.76
N PRO A 4 9.40 -16.78 15.84
CA PRO A 4 8.05 -17.23 16.18
C PRO A 4 6.97 -16.49 15.36
N ALA A 5 7.15 -16.39 14.04
CA ALA A 5 6.37 -15.51 13.17
C ALA A 5 5.33 -16.25 12.31
N GLY A 6 5.08 -17.55 12.54
CA GLY A 6 4.29 -18.38 11.62
C GLY A 6 2.78 -18.14 11.58
N ALA A 7 2.17 -17.48 12.57
CA ALA A 7 0.71 -17.45 12.70
C ALA A 7 0.01 -16.32 11.91
N GLY A 8 0.74 -15.25 11.54
CA GLY A 8 0.15 -14.09 10.85
C GLY A 8 0.19 -14.16 9.32
N PHE A 9 1.07 -14.98 8.74
CA PHE A 9 1.33 -15.02 7.29
C PHE A 9 0.36 -15.90 6.49
N ASP A 10 -0.37 -16.82 7.15
CA ASP A 10 -1.36 -17.69 6.51
C ASP A 10 -2.80 -17.13 6.53
N LEU A 11 -2.98 -15.91 7.04
CA LEU A 11 -4.31 -15.29 7.12
C LEU A 11 -4.91 -15.05 5.71
N PRO A 12 -6.24 -15.19 5.53
CA PRO A 12 -6.91 -14.70 4.35
C PRO A 12 -6.64 -13.21 4.12
N THR A 13 -6.57 -12.76 2.87
CA THR A 13 -6.25 -11.37 2.51
C THR A 13 -7.06 -10.31 3.27
N PRO A 14 -8.38 -10.46 3.48
CA PRO A 14 -9.16 -9.49 4.28
C PRO A 14 -8.73 -9.41 5.75
N GLU A 15 -8.40 -10.54 6.37
CA GLU A 15 -7.95 -10.60 7.76
C GLU A 15 -6.54 -10.04 7.92
N LEU A 16 -5.67 -10.33 6.95
CA LEU A 16 -4.33 -9.76 6.87
C LEU A 16 -4.37 -8.23 6.72
N ALA A 17 -5.27 -7.72 5.88
CA ALA A 17 -5.48 -6.28 5.70
C ALA A 17 -6.00 -5.62 6.99
N ALA A 18 -6.97 -6.24 7.67
CA ALA A 18 -7.47 -5.74 8.95
C ALA A 18 -6.35 -5.70 10.01
N ARG A 19 -5.52 -6.75 10.07
CA ARG A 19 -4.38 -6.81 10.99
C ARG A 19 -3.34 -5.74 10.70
N CYS A 20 -2.99 -5.56 9.42
CA CYS A 20 -2.08 -4.52 8.98
C CYS A 20 -2.58 -3.11 9.35
N ALA A 21 -3.87 -2.84 9.17
CA ALA A 21 -4.47 -1.56 9.55
C ALA A 21 -4.42 -1.34 11.08
N GLU A 22 -4.69 -2.39 11.86
CA GLU A 22 -4.62 -2.34 13.33
C GLU A 22 -3.21 -1.99 13.84
N VAL A 23 -2.19 -2.72 13.38
CA VAL A 23 -0.81 -2.49 13.83
C VAL A 23 -0.27 -1.16 13.36
N THR A 24 -0.65 -0.71 12.15
CA THR A 24 -0.31 0.62 11.64
C THR A 24 -0.88 1.72 12.54
N ALA A 25 -2.15 1.63 12.95
CA ALA A 25 -2.77 2.60 13.86
C ALA A 25 -2.08 2.64 15.23
N GLN A 26 -1.52 1.51 15.66
CA GLN A 26 -0.76 1.37 16.91
C GLN A 26 0.72 1.76 16.76
N HIS A 27 1.16 2.20 15.58
CA HIS A 27 2.57 2.47 15.27
C HIS A 27 3.49 1.26 15.55
N ARG A 28 2.99 0.06 15.29
CA ARG A 28 3.72 -1.20 15.42
C ARG A 28 3.89 -1.86 14.07
N ASP A 29 4.84 -2.79 14.02
CA ASP A 29 5.05 -3.68 12.89
C ASP A 29 5.13 -5.12 13.42
N ASP A 30 4.29 -5.99 12.86
CA ASP A 30 4.29 -7.44 13.13
C ASP A 30 4.45 -8.27 11.84
N GLY A 31 4.81 -7.63 10.72
CA GLY A 31 5.00 -8.27 9.43
C GLY A 31 3.71 -8.44 8.60
N SER A 32 2.52 -8.20 9.16
CA SER A 32 1.25 -8.31 8.43
C SER A 32 1.17 -7.37 7.22
N CYS A 33 1.64 -6.13 7.36
CA CYS A 33 1.68 -5.16 6.27
C CYS A 33 2.68 -5.54 5.18
N TYR A 34 3.82 -6.10 5.56
CA TYR A 34 4.80 -6.60 4.61
C TYR A 34 4.23 -7.75 3.78
N GLU A 35 3.56 -8.72 4.43
CA GLU A 35 2.93 -9.83 3.72
C GLU A 35 1.81 -9.37 2.79
N LEU A 36 1.02 -8.39 3.20
CA LEU A 36 -0.03 -7.83 2.36
C LEU A 36 0.58 -7.20 1.09
N LEU A 37 1.66 -6.43 1.25
CA LEU A 37 2.43 -5.87 0.14
C LEU A 37 3.07 -6.95 -0.73
N ARG A 38 3.59 -8.03 -0.13
CA ARG A 38 4.20 -9.16 -0.85
C ARG A 38 3.18 -9.88 -1.71
N ARG A 39 2.01 -10.23 -1.15
CA ARG A 39 0.92 -10.87 -1.92
C ARG A 39 0.44 -9.99 -3.05
N ALA A 40 0.30 -8.68 -2.80
CA ALA A 40 0.01 -7.76 -3.87
C ALA A 40 1.13 -7.83 -4.92
N LEU A 41 2.35 -7.45 -4.60
CA LEU A 41 3.36 -7.12 -5.62
C LEU A 41 4.05 -8.34 -6.23
N ALA A 42 4.39 -9.35 -5.41
CA ALA A 42 5.08 -10.55 -5.86
C ALA A 42 4.11 -11.57 -6.50
N GLU A 43 2.92 -11.76 -5.91
CA GLU A 43 1.95 -12.74 -6.40
C GLU A 43 0.92 -12.14 -7.36
N ARG A 44 0.95 -10.81 -7.56
CA ARG A 44 -0.02 -10.07 -8.39
C ARG A 44 -1.46 -10.29 -7.94
N HIS A 45 -1.67 -10.44 -6.63
CA HIS A 45 -2.98 -10.70 -6.06
C HIS A 45 -3.82 -9.42 -6.00
N ASP A 46 -4.88 -9.36 -6.81
CA ASP A 46 -5.71 -8.15 -6.98
C ASP A 46 -6.38 -7.69 -5.69
N ASP A 47 -6.99 -8.60 -4.91
CA ASP A 47 -7.62 -8.21 -3.63
C ASP A 47 -6.61 -7.65 -2.61
N ALA A 48 -5.37 -8.17 -2.61
CA ALA A 48 -4.32 -7.67 -1.74
C ALA A 48 -3.87 -6.28 -2.19
N TRP A 49 -3.78 -6.07 -3.51
CA TRP A 49 -3.49 -4.76 -4.09
C TRP A 49 -4.59 -3.73 -3.78
N GLU A 50 -5.87 -4.12 -3.88
CA GLU A 50 -6.98 -3.26 -3.49
C GLU A 50 -6.89 -2.88 -2.00
N ALA A 51 -6.56 -3.83 -1.13
CA ALA A 51 -6.38 -3.58 0.29
C ALA A 51 -5.21 -2.61 0.56
N VAL A 52 -4.07 -2.80 -0.11
CA VAL A 52 -2.93 -1.86 -0.06
C VAL A 52 -3.35 -0.46 -0.50
N TYR A 53 -4.07 -0.35 -1.62
CA TYR A 53 -4.58 0.94 -2.10
C TYR A 53 -5.46 1.61 -1.05
N ARG A 54 -6.47 0.91 -0.52
CA ARG A 54 -7.40 1.44 0.49
C ARG A 54 -6.67 1.91 1.76
N GLN A 55 -5.62 1.21 2.17
CA GLN A 55 -4.88 1.51 3.39
C GLN A 55 -3.97 2.73 3.23
N TYR A 56 -3.31 2.88 2.08
CA TYR A 56 -2.25 3.87 1.90
C TYR A 56 -2.62 5.06 1.01
N GLU A 57 -3.76 5.03 0.30
CA GLU A 57 -4.20 6.10 -0.60
C GLU A 57 -4.28 7.47 0.12
N ARG A 58 -4.86 7.52 1.31
CA ARG A 58 -4.94 8.75 2.12
C ARG A 58 -3.56 9.32 2.48
N LEU A 59 -2.61 8.44 2.80
CA LEU A 59 -1.25 8.83 3.15
C LEU A 59 -0.53 9.41 1.92
N VAL A 60 -0.64 8.73 0.77
CA VAL A 60 -0.06 9.20 -0.48
C VAL A 60 -0.67 10.53 -0.91
N ARG A 61 -1.99 10.71 -0.79
CA ARG A 61 -2.67 12.00 -1.02
C ARG A 61 -2.11 13.12 -0.14
N ALA A 62 -1.92 12.84 1.14
CA ALA A 62 -1.34 13.83 2.06
C ALA A 62 0.09 14.22 1.65
N TRP A 63 0.89 13.27 1.16
CA TRP A 63 2.24 13.57 0.62
C TRP A 63 2.18 14.37 -0.68
N VAL A 64 1.28 14.03 -1.60
CA VAL A 64 1.07 14.76 -2.85
C VAL A 64 0.73 16.22 -2.58
N VAL A 65 -0.25 16.49 -1.70
CA VAL A 65 -0.66 17.87 -1.36
C VAL A 65 0.45 18.66 -0.67
N ARG A 66 1.31 18.00 0.12
CA ARG A 66 2.45 18.64 0.79
C ARG A 66 3.66 18.84 -0.12
N HIS A 67 3.65 18.28 -1.32
CA HIS A 67 4.77 18.39 -2.24
C HIS A 67 4.92 19.86 -2.71
N PRO A 68 6.12 20.48 -2.62
CA PRO A 68 6.31 21.89 -2.98
C PRO A 68 5.87 22.25 -4.41
N GLY A 69 5.97 21.28 -5.33
CA GLY A 69 5.56 21.45 -6.73
C GLY A 69 4.06 21.24 -7.00
N TYR A 70 3.25 20.83 -6.01
CA TYR A 70 1.84 20.49 -6.22
C TYR A 70 1.06 21.68 -6.80
N ALA A 71 1.13 22.85 -6.15
CA ALA A 71 0.43 24.05 -6.62
C ALA A 71 0.90 24.57 -8.00
N ALA A 72 2.13 24.24 -8.41
CA ALA A 72 2.72 24.71 -9.66
C ALA A 72 2.49 23.74 -10.84
N LEU A 73 2.32 22.44 -10.55
CA LEU A 73 2.29 21.37 -11.55
C LEU A 73 0.91 20.72 -11.69
N THR A 74 -0.02 20.96 -10.76
CA THR A 74 -1.36 20.38 -10.80
C THR A 74 -2.31 21.32 -11.57
N PRO A 75 -2.86 20.90 -12.72
CA PRO A 75 -3.90 21.64 -13.42
C PRO A 75 -5.09 21.96 -12.49
N PRO A 76 -5.86 23.03 -12.74
CA PRO A 76 -7.01 23.41 -11.91
C PRO A 76 -8.07 22.31 -11.71
N ASN A 77 -8.08 21.30 -12.58
CA ASN A 77 -9.05 20.20 -12.59
C ASN A 77 -8.45 18.85 -12.17
N ASP A 78 -7.14 18.76 -11.90
CA ASP A 78 -6.56 17.57 -11.28
C ASP A 78 -6.66 17.72 -9.77
N ASP A 79 -7.14 16.69 -9.10
CA ASP A 79 -7.12 16.60 -7.65
C ASP A 79 -6.04 15.63 -7.16
N ALA A 80 -5.69 15.74 -5.88
CA ALA A 80 -4.72 14.87 -5.25
C ALA A 80 -5.14 13.38 -5.31
N GLU A 81 -6.43 13.10 -5.49
CA GLU A 81 -6.98 11.75 -5.62
C GLU A 81 -6.59 11.11 -6.95
N HIS A 82 -6.79 11.84 -8.06
CA HIS A 82 -6.36 11.40 -9.38
C HIS A 82 -4.85 11.16 -9.45
N LEU A 83 -4.05 12.03 -8.82
CA LEU A 83 -2.60 11.84 -8.73
C LEU A 83 -2.22 10.62 -7.88
N ALA A 84 -2.85 10.41 -6.73
CA ALA A 84 -2.62 9.22 -5.93
C ALA A 84 -2.97 7.95 -6.71
N ASN A 85 -4.13 7.91 -7.36
CA ASN A 85 -4.52 6.78 -8.20
C ASN A 85 -3.51 6.52 -9.34
N THR A 86 -3.03 7.57 -10.00
CA THR A 86 -2.00 7.48 -11.03
C THR A 86 -0.69 6.92 -10.48
N ILE A 87 -0.27 7.35 -9.29
CA ILE A 87 0.94 6.84 -8.61
C ILE A 87 0.80 5.34 -8.34
N PHE A 88 -0.30 4.91 -7.73
CA PHE A 88 -0.54 3.49 -7.45
C PHE A 88 -0.59 2.68 -8.75
N THR A 89 -1.31 3.14 -9.77
CA THR A 89 -1.40 2.47 -11.07
C THR A 89 -0.02 2.29 -11.70
N ARG A 90 0.79 3.35 -11.73
CA ARG A 90 2.17 3.27 -12.25
C ARG A 90 3.04 2.37 -11.42
N PHE A 91 2.91 2.40 -10.10
CA PHE A 91 3.68 1.53 -9.21
C PHE A 91 3.38 0.05 -9.48
N TRP A 92 2.10 -0.33 -9.61
CA TRP A 92 1.69 -1.70 -9.94
C TRP A 92 2.14 -2.18 -11.31
N GLN A 93 2.13 -1.29 -12.30
CA GLN A 93 2.53 -1.61 -13.68
C GLN A 93 4.06 -1.74 -13.83
N ASN A 94 4.82 -0.95 -13.08
CA ASN A 94 6.27 -0.79 -13.28
C ASN A 94 7.13 -1.45 -12.20
N LEU A 95 6.53 -2.01 -11.15
CA LEU A 95 7.24 -2.88 -10.21
C LEU A 95 7.08 -4.34 -10.68
N PRO A 96 8.09 -4.92 -11.34
CA PRO A 96 8.02 -6.31 -11.79
C PRO A 96 8.14 -7.24 -10.56
N PRO A 97 7.45 -8.40 -10.55
CA PRO A 97 7.44 -9.32 -9.41
C PRO A 97 8.83 -9.72 -8.91
N GLU A 98 9.82 -9.81 -9.82
CA GLU A 98 11.19 -10.22 -9.52
C GLU A 98 11.99 -9.16 -8.73
N ARG A 99 11.42 -7.97 -8.54
CA ARG A 99 12.02 -6.87 -7.75
C ARG A 99 11.41 -6.73 -6.36
N PHE A 100 10.52 -7.64 -5.97
CA PHE A 100 9.96 -7.69 -4.61
C PHE A 100 10.79 -8.61 -3.69
#